data_AF-A0A8H6T6E7-F1
#
_entry.id   AF-A0A8H6T6E7-F1
#
_cell.length_a   1.000
_cell.length_b   1.000
_cell.length_c   1.000
_cell.angle_alpha   90.00
_cell.angle_beta   90.00
_cell.angle_gamma   90.00
#
_symmetry.space_group_name_H-M   'P 1'
#
loop_
_entity.id
_entity.type
_entity.pdbx_description
1 polymer ?
#
loop_
_entity_poly.entity_id
_entity_poly.type
_entity_poly.pdbx_seq_one_letter_code
_entity_poly.pdbx_strand_id
1 'polypeptide(L)'
;MKSSSTRVGRYPTLDLLLHNSTSVQTPALRSVGNIVTGDDLQTQVVIAAGALPALLQLLSSPKDGIRKEACWTISNITAGSPPQIQAVIDANIIPPLINILQNADFKTKKEACWAISNATSGALQEPSQIRYLVSQGCIKPLCDLLTMMDNKIIQVALDGLDNILKIGEADKTAAGPGAVNQYAQYVEEAGGMITIHNLQQHENLDIYKKAFNIMDKYFPDEEDLDAAIAAPTVDASGAFQFSDASVPQGGFSFGN
;
A
#
# COMPACT_ATOMS: atom_id res chain seq x y z
N MET A 1 -23.55 -28.29 -35.30
CA MET A 1 -23.50 -26.88 -34.85
C MET A 1 -22.09 -26.61 -34.36
N LYS A 2 -21.36 -25.74 -35.06
CA LYS A 2 -19.96 -25.41 -34.75
C LYS A 2 -19.94 -24.52 -33.50
N SER A 3 -19.23 -24.98 -32.47
CA SER A 3 -18.87 -24.17 -31.31
C SER A 3 -17.93 -23.06 -31.79
N SER A 4 -18.40 -21.82 -31.67
CA SER A 4 -17.63 -20.61 -31.91
C SER A 4 -16.60 -20.44 -30.80
N SER A 5 -15.46 -21.12 -30.92
CA SER A 5 -14.28 -20.84 -30.12
C SER A 5 -13.71 -19.50 -30.58
N THR A 6 -14.07 -18.43 -29.89
CA THR A 6 -13.43 -17.13 -30.00
C THR A 6 -11.94 -17.33 -29.78
N ARG A 7 -11.14 -17.25 -30.85
CA ARG A 7 -9.68 -17.18 -30.73
C ARG A 7 -9.35 -15.83 -30.10
N VAL A 8 -9.31 -15.79 -28.77
CA VAL A 8 -8.56 -14.76 -28.05
C VAL A 8 -7.13 -14.86 -28.57
N GLY A 9 -6.60 -13.76 -29.10
CA GLY A 9 -5.32 -13.72 -29.80
C GLY A 9 -4.24 -14.42 -28.98
N ARG A 10 -3.68 -15.51 -29.51
CA ARG A 10 -2.58 -16.22 -28.85
C ARG A 10 -1.33 -15.40 -29.09
N TYR A 11 -0.89 -14.62 -28.09
CA TYR A 11 0.32 -13.80 -28.20
C TYR A 11 1.54 -14.73 -28.07
N PRO A 12 2.31 -14.97 -29.14
CA PRO A 12 3.40 -15.96 -29.12
C PRO A 12 4.44 -15.67 -28.04
N THR A 13 4.63 -14.40 -27.70
CA THR A 13 5.55 -13.94 -26.66
C THR A 13 5.17 -14.45 -25.26
N LEU A 14 3.87 -14.64 -24.98
CA LEU A 14 3.42 -15.16 -23.68
C LEU A 14 3.68 -16.66 -23.55
N ASP A 15 3.55 -17.42 -24.65
CA ASP A 15 3.92 -18.84 -24.68
C ASP A 15 5.43 -19.02 -24.36
N LEU A 16 6.26 -18.02 -24.65
CA LEU A 16 7.70 -18.04 -24.34
C LEU A 16 8.04 -17.74 -22.87
N LEU A 17 7.11 -17.18 -22.08
CA LEU A 17 7.34 -16.90 -20.66
C LEU A 17 7.56 -18.18 -19.84
N LEU A 18 6.87 -19.26 -20.22
CA LEU A 18 6.96 -20.56 -19.55
C LEU A 18 7.89 -21.54 -20.28
N HIS A 19 8.76 -21.03 -21.15
CA HIS A 19 9.73 -21.86 -21.86
C HIS A 19 10.76 -22.48 -20.90
N ASN A 20 11.15 -23.75 -21.12
CA ASN A 20 12.08 -24.47 -20.24
C ASN A 20 13.48 -23.82 -20.15
N SER A 21 13.87 -23.06 -21.17
CA SER A 21 15.15 -22.35 -21.19
C SER A 21 15.03 -20.92 -20.68
N THR A 22 15.77 -20.61 -19.62
CA THR A 22 15.86 -19.25 -19.05
C THR A 22 16.43 -18.22 -20.03
N SER A 23 17.21 -18.66 -21.04
CA SER A 23 17.70 -17.80 -22.12
C SER A 23 16.60 -17.29 -23.05
N VAL A 24 15.45 -17.98 -23.08
CA VAL A 24 14.25 -17.59 -23.82
C VAL A 24 13.27 -16.85 -22.92
N GLN A 25 13.10 -17.30 -21.67
CA GLN A 25 12.21 -16.65 -20.71
C GLN A 25 12.61 -15.21 -20.41
N THR A 26 13.92 -14.95 -20.23
CA THR A 26 14.41 -13.61 -19.84
C THR A 26 14.08 -12.53 -20.88
N PRO A 27 14.40 -12.68 -22.18
CA PRO A 27 14.03 -11.69 -23.18
C PRO A 27 12.51 -11.60 -23.39
N ALA A 28 11.78 -12.73 -23.34
CA ALA A 28 10.32 -12.72 -23.44
C ALA A 28 9.68 -11.91 -22.31
N LEU A 29 10.11 -12.15 -21.06
CA LEU A 29 9.66 -11.42 -19.88
C LEU A 29 10.00 -9.94 -19.96
N ARG A 30 11.21 -9.60 -20.42
CA ARG A 30 11.60 -8.21 -20.64
C ARG A 30 10.73 -7.52 -21.69
N SER A 31 10.41 -8.21 -22.79
CA SER A 31 9.52 -7.66 -23.82
C SER A 31 8.12 -7.41 -23.27
N VAL A 32 7.57 -8.33 -22.47
CA VAL A 32 6.27 -8.15 -21.82
C VAL A 32 6.29 -6.97 -20.84
N GLY A 33 7.34 -6.89 -20.01
CA GLY A 33 7.56 -5.79 -19.09
C GLY A 33 7.62 -4.42 -19.79
N ASN A 34 8.30 -4.32 -20.93
CA ASN A 34 8.35 -3.08 -21.72
C ASN A 34 7.01 -2.68 -22.34
N ILE A 35 6.07 -3.61 -22.54
CA ILE A 35 4.73 -3.27 -23.05
C ILE A 35 3.89 -2.68 -21.92
N VAL A 36 3.98 -3.24 -20.71
CA VAL A 36 3.19 -2.77 -19.55
C VAL A 36 3.74 -1.48 -18.92
N THR A 37 4.90 -0.99 -19.34
CA THR A 37 5.35 0.38 -19.03
C THR A 37 4.66 1.45 -19.88
N GLY A 38 3.81 1.03 -20.82
CA GLY A 38 3.03 1.89 -21.70
C GLY A 38 1.79 2.49 -21.04
N ASP A 39 0.78 2.81 -21.84
CA ASP A 39 -0.51 3.28 -21.33
C ASP A 39 -1.40 2.14 -20.81
N ASP A 40 -2.50 2.51 -20.13
CA ASP A 40 -3.46 1.55 -19.58
C ASP A 40 -4.02 0.60 -20.66
N LEU A 41 -4.16 1.04 -21.91
CA LEU A 41 -4.66 0.18 -22.98
C LEU A 41 -3.63 -0.90 -23.35
N GLN A 42 -2.35 -0.53 -23.44
CA GLN A 42 -1.25 -1.47 -23.69
C GLN A 42 -1.13 -2.49 -22.55
N THR A 43 -1.23 -2.05 -21.30
CA THR A 43 -1.28 -2.92 -20.13
C THR A 43 -2.50 -3.85 -20.17
N GLN A 44 -3.67 -3.34 -20.54
CA GLN A 44 -4.88 -4.14 -20.66
C GLN A 44 -4.77 -5.23 -21.72
N VAL A 45 -4.11 -4.95 -22.84
CA VAL A 45 -3.84 -5.95 -23.90
C VAL A 45 -2.99 -7.10 -23.34
N VAL A 46 -1.97 -6.81 -22.55
CA VAL A 46 -1.12 -7.85 -21.92
C VAL A 46 -1.90 -8.69 -20.90
N ILE A 47 -2.76 -8.06 -20.10
CA ILE A 47 -3.64 -8.78 -19.16
C ILE A 47 -4.60 -9.69 -19.92
N ALA A 48 -5.31 -9.15 -20.93
CA ALA A 48 -6.29 -9.88 -21.74
C ALA A 48 -5.65 -11.03 -22.53
N ALA A 49 -4.37 -10.92 -22.85
CA ALA A 49 -3.58 -11.96 -23.49
C ALA A 49 -3.23 -13.14 -22.55
N GLY A 50 -3.49 -13.03 -21.25
CA GLY A 50 -3.24 -14.10 -20.27
C GLY A 50 -1.85 -14.08 -19.65
N ALA A 51 -1.24 -12.89 -19.48
CA ALA A 51 0.09 -12.79 -18.88
C ALA A 51 0.14 -13.12 -17.38
N LEU A 52 -0.94 -12.83 -16.62
CA LEU A 52 -0.95 -12.95 -15.16
C LEU A 52 -0.68 -14.39 -14.64
N PRO A 53 -1.28 -15.46 -15.19
CA PRO A 53 -0.95 -16.83 -14.79
C PRO A 53 0.52 -17.21 -15.03
N ALA A 54 1.14 -16.68 -16.09
CA ALA A 54 2.55 -16.90 -16.36
C ALA A 54 3.44 -16.13 -15.36
N LEU A 55 3.12 -14.87 -15.10
CA LEU A 55 3.82 -14.05 -14.11
C LEU A 55 3.74 -14.67 -12.70
N LEU A 56 2.58 -15.20 -12.30
CA LEU A 56 2.42 -15.92 -11.04
C LEU A 56 3.41 -17.09 -10.90
N GLN A 57 3.57 -17.91 -11.94
CA GLN A 57 4.52 -19.01 -11.93
C GLN A 57 5.97 -18.50 -11.84
N LEU A 58 6.28 -17.42 -12.55
CA LEU A 58 7.63 -16.83 -12.57
C LEU A 58 8.04 -16.21 -11.23
N LEU A 59 7.09 -15.78 -10.39
CA LEU A 59 7.37 -15.36 -9.01
C LEU A 59 7.96 -16.49 -8.15
N SER A 60 7.71 -17.75 -8.51
CA SER A 60 8.29 -18.92 -7.82
C SER A 60 9.54 -19.47 -8.51
N SER A 61 10.09 -18.75 -9.50
CA SER A 61 11.27 -19.22 -10.24
C SER A 61 12.48 -19.40 -9.32
N PRO A 62 13.27 -20.48 -9.50
CA PRO A 62 14.54 -20.65 -8.77
C PRO A 62 15.60 -19.63 -9.19
N LYS A 63 15.36 -18.84 -10.25
CA LYS A 63 16.28 -17.79 -10.71
C LYS A 63 15.85 -16.43 -10.19
N ASP A 64 16.67 -15.83 -9.34
CA ASP A 64 16.43 -14.51 -8.76
C ASP A 64 16.20 -13.44 -9.82
N GLY A 65 16.98 -13.49 -10.91
CA GLY A 65 16.81 -12.58 -12.05
C GLY A 65 15.42 -12.66 -12.68
N ILE A 66 14.83 -13.85 -12.77
CA ILE A 66 13.47 -14.02 -13.32
C ILE A 66 12.43 -13.51 -12.32
N ARG A 67 12.55 -13.85 -11.03
CA ARG A 67 11.63 -13.35 -10.00
C ARG A 67 11.61 -11.83 -9.96
N LYS A 68 12.80 -11.20 -9.98
CA LYS A 68 12.96 -9.75 -10.00
C LYS A 68 12.28 -9.11 -11.21
N GLU A 69 12.48 -9.65 -12.41
CA GLU A 69 11.83 -9.13 -13.62
C GLU A 69 10.32 -9.37 -13.65
N ALA A 70 9.85 -10.47 -13.04
CA ALA A 70 8.42 -10.73 -12.87
C ALA A 70 7.79 -9.71 -11.90
N CYS A 71 8.42 -9.46 -10.75
CA CYS A 71 8.00 -8.40 -9.83
C CYS A 71 7.98 -7.03 -10.49
N TRP A 72 9.01 -6.69 -11.27
CA TRP A 72 9.06 -5.43 -12.03
C TRP A 72 7.94 -5.34 -13.07
N THR A 73 7.64 -6.43 -13.78
CA THR A 73 6.52 -6.45 -14.74
C THR A 73 5.19 -6.24 -14.01
N ILE A 74 4.99 -6.91 -12.88
CA ILE A 74 3.76 -6.77 -12.08
C ILE A 74 3.66 -5.36 -11.49
N SER A 75 4.77 -4.74 -11.07
CA SER A 75 4.72 -3.40 -10.49
C SER A 75 4.22 -2.34 -11.46
N ASN A 76 4.54 -2.49 -12.75
CA ASN A 76 4.01 -1.65 -13.81
C ASN A 76 2.52 -1.93 -14.06
N ILE A 77 2.06 -3.19 -13.98
CA ILE A 77 0.64 -3.52 -14.09
C ILE A 77 -0.16 -2.90 -12.93
N THR A 78 0.35 -2.99 -11.70
CA THR A 78 -0.30 -2.40 -10.51
C THR A 78 -0.22 -0.88 -10.45
N ALA A 79 0.57 -0.25 -11.32
CA ALA A 79 0.59 1.21 -11.48
C ALA A 79 -0.57 1.74 -12.33
N GLY A 80 -1.32 0.84 -12.97
CA GLY A 80 -2.46 1.19 -13.80
C GLY A 80 -3.75 1.38 -13.01
N SER A 81 -4.87 1.20 -13.71
CA SER A 81 -6.22 1.49 -13.19
C SER A 81 -6.72 0.47 -12.14
N PRO A 82 -7.73 0.81 -11.30
CA PRO A 82 -8.30 -0.14 -10.34
C PRO A 82 -8.76 -1.48 -10.94
N PRO A 83 -9.36 -1.56 -12.15
CA PRO A 83 -9.66 -2.84 -12.80
C PRO A 83 -8.42 -3.69 -13.09
N GLN A 84 -7.27 -3.08 -13.38
CA GLN A 84 -6.02 -3.79 -13.63
C GLN A 84 -5.42 -4.32 -12.33
N ILE A 85 -5.49 -3.54 -11.25
CA ILE A 85 -5.16 -3.99 -9.91
C ILE A 85 -6.07 -5.17 -9.50
N GLN A 86 -7.37 -5.09 -9.79
CA GLN A 86 -8.31 -6.18 -9.52
C GLN A 86 -7.92 -7.45 -10.26
N ALA A 87 -7.50 -7.35 -11.52
CA ALA A 87 -7.04 -8.51 -12.28
C ALA A 87 -5.81 -9.19 -11.61
N VAL A 88 -4.90 -8.42 -11.03
CA VAL A 88 -3.74 -8.95 -10.26
C VAL A 88 -4.20 -9.65 -8.97
N ILE A 89 -5.20 -9.08 -8.28
CA ILE A 89 -5.82 -9.68 -7.09
C ILE A 89 -6.48 -11.02 -7.46
N ASP A 90 -7.33 -11.02 -8.49
CA ASP A 90 -8.08 -12.20 -8.94
C ASP A 90 -7.15 -13.30 -9.46
N ALA A 91 -5.98 -12.94 -9.98
CA ALA A 91 -4.93 -13.87 -10.38
C ALA A 91 -4.12 -14.44 -9.20
N ASN A 92 -4.45 -14.10 -7.95
CA ASN A 92 -3.79 -14.56 -6.73
C ASN A 92 -2.29 -14.24 -6.66
N ILE A 93 -1.88 -13.09 -7.21
CA ILE A 93 -0.48 -12.65 -7.27
C ILE A 93 -0.03 -11.95 -5.98
N ILE A 94 -0.95 -11.34 -5.24
CA ILE A 94 -0.63 -10.56 -4.02
C ILE A 94 0.10 -11.39 -2.94
N PRO A 95 -0.36 -12.59 -2.55
CA PRO A 95 0.33 -13.33 -1.48
C PRO A 95 1.78 -13.72 -1.84
N PRO A 96 2.08 -14.21 -3.06
CA PRO A 96 3.47 -14.40 -3.50
C PRO A 96 4.33 -13.14 -3.49
N LEU A 97 3.78 -11.97 -3.86
CA LEU A 97 4.51 -10.70 -3.79
C LEU A 97 4.88 -10.33 -2.35
N ILE A 98 3.94 -10.50 -1.41
CA ILE A 98 4.18 -10.23 0.02
C ILE A 98 5.24 -11.19 0.58
N ASN A 99 5.19 -12.48 0.21
CA ASN A 99 6.23 -13.44 0.58
C ASN A 99 7.61 -13.04 0.02
N ILE A 100 7.68 -12.56 -1.22
CA ILE A 100 8.93 -12.05 -1.82
C ILE A 100 9.42 -10.81 -1.07
N LEU A 101 8.52 -9.89 -0.71
CA LEU A 101 8.82 -8.68 0.05
C LEU A 101 9.48 -8.99 1.40
N GLN A 102 9.07 -10.09 2.04
CA GLN A 102 9.62 -10.58 3.30
C GLN A 102 10.94 -11.34 3.13
N ASN A 103 11.03 -12.23 2.14
CA ASN A 103 12.01 -13.32 2.16
C ASN A 103 13.04 -13.30 1.03
N ALA A 104 12.85 -12.49 -0.02
CA ALA A 104 13.77 -12.47 -1.15
C ALA A 104 15.04 -11.63 -0.91
N ASP A 105 15.98 -11.70 -1.86
CA ASP A 105 17.13 -10.81 -1.86
C ASP A 105 16.70 -9.35 -2.03
N PHE A 106 17.56 -8.42 -1.61
CA PHE A 106 17.24 -7.00 -1.61
C PHE A 106 16.77 -6.48 -2.98
N LYS A 107 17.38 -6.90 -4.09
CA LYS A 107 17.01 -6.39 -5.42
C LYS A 107 15.60 -6.80 -5.80
N THR A 108 15.20 -8.02 -5.46
CA THR A 108 13.85 -8.53 -5.72
C THR A 108 12.82 -7.89 -4.76
N LYS A 109 13.17 -7.69 -3.48
CA LYS A 109 12.31 -6.99 -2.50
C LYS A 109 11.91 -5.59 -2.99
N LYS A 110 12.86 -4.86 -3.61
CA LYS A 110 12.58 -3.52 -4.15
C LYS A 110 11.44 -3.53 -5.16
N GLU A 111 11.46 -4.46 -6.11
CA GLU A 111 10.42 -4.55 -7.13
C GLU A 111 9.07 -4.99 -6.55
N ALA A 112 9.07 -5.87 -5.54
CA ALA A 112 7.86 -6.24 -4.82
C ALA A 112 7.29 -5.05 -4.01
N CYS A 113 8.14 -4.21 -3.42
CA CYS A 113 7.73 -2.99 -2.72
C CYS A 113 7.02 -2.04 -3.69
N TRP A 114 7.61 -1.80 -4.86
CA TRP A 114 6.97 -1.02 -5.93
C TRP A 114 5.59 -1.58 -6.30
N ALA A 115 5.46 -2.90 -6.46
CA ALA A 115 4.18 -3.50 -6.83
C ALA A 115 3.10 -3.26 -5.78
N ILE A 116 3.42 -3.46 -4.50
CA ILE A 116 2.45 -3.26 -3.41
C ILE A 116 2.10 -1.78 -3.26
N SER A 117 3.08 -0.87 -3.26
CA SER A 117 2.83 0.57 -3.10
C SER A 117 2.11 1.19 -4.31
N ASN A 118 2.36 0.70 -5.52
CA ASN A 118 1.59 1.10 -6.70
C ASN A 118 0.13 0.65 -6.58
N ALA A 119 -0.09 -0.60 -6.14
CA ALA A 119 -1.44 -1.10 -5.92
C ALA A 119 -2.19 -0.28 -4.86
N THR A 120 -1.56 0.12 -3.74
CA THR A 120 -2.23 0.98 -2.75
C THR A 120 -2.51 2.38 -3.30
N SER A 121 -1.64 2.92 -4.16
CA SER A 121 -1.83 4.25 -4.76
C SER A 121 -2.98 4.26 -5.77
N GLY A 122 -3.05 3.27 -6.66
CA GLY A 122 -4.12 3.17 -7.66
C GLY A 122 -5.47 2.77 -7.06
N ALA A 123 -5.48 2.12 -5.89
CA ALA A 123 -6.68 1.63 -5.22
C ALA A 123 -7.32 2.62 -4.22
N LEU A 124 -6.86 3.87 -4.12
CA LEU A 124 -7.44 4.85 -3.19
C LEU A 124 -8.94 5.11 -3.40
N GLN A 125 -9.42 4.95 -4.65
CA GLN A 125 -10.83 5.08 -5.01
C GLN A 125 -11.63 3.77 -4.85
N GLU A 126 -10.94 2.64 -4.60
CA GLU A 126 -11.53 1.32 -4.40
C GLU A 126 -11.03 0.73 -3.06
N PRO A 127 -11.53 1.23 -1.90
CA PRO A 127 -11.02 0.84 -0.60
C PRO A 127 -10.95 -0.66 -0.37
N SER A 128 -11.91 -1.44 -0.92
CA SER A 128 -11.96 -2.90 -0.83
C SER A 128 -10.66 -3.58 -1.28
N GLN A 129 -9.97 -3.03 -2.28
CA GLN A 129 -8.69 -3.56 -2.76
C GLN A 129 -7.58 -3.34 -1.72
N ILE A 130 -7.50 -2.15 -1.12
CA ILE A 130 -6.54 -1.86 -0.05
C ILE A 130 -6.81 -2.73 1.18
N ARG A 131 -8.09 -2.88 1.57
CA ARG A 131 -8.48 -3.81 2.66
C ARG A 131 -8.03 -5.24 2.36
N TYR A 132 -8.15 -5.69 1.11
CA TYR A 132 -7.64 -6.99 0.69
C TYR A 132 -6.10 -7.08 0.85
N LEU A 133 -5.35 -6.09 0.34
CA LEU A 133 -3.88 -6.06 0.49
C LEU A 133 -3.45 -6.15 1.97
N VAL A 134 -4.13 -5.41 2.85
CA VAL A 134 -3.88 -5.44 4.29
C VAL A 134 -4.21 -6.81 4.88
N SER A 135 -5.33 -7.43 4.49
CA SER A 135 -5.70 -8.78 4.95
C SER A 135 -4.70 -9.86 4.53
N GLN A 136 -3.91 -9.62 3.47
CA GLN A 136 -2.80 -10.49 3.07
C GLN A 136 -1.50 -10.21 3.83
N GLY A 137 -1.47 -9.25 4.77
CA GLY A 137 -0.34 -9.01 5.66
C GLY A 137 0.77 -8.12 5.08
N CYS A 138 0.43 -7.15 4.22
CA CYS A 138 1.44 -6.29 3.58
C CYS A 138 2.10 -5.25 4.50
N ILE A 139 1.49 -4.90 5.65
CA ILE A 139 1.94 -3.81 6.53
C ILE A 139 3.32 -4.08 7.14
N LYS A 140 3.51 -5.23 7.80
CA LYS A 140 4.79 -5.57 8.45
C LYS A 140 5.97 -5.57 7.47
N PRO A 141 5.88 -6.20 6.29
CA PRO A 141 6.91 -6.10 5.26
C PRO A 141 7.22 -4.67 4.81
N LEU A 142 6.21 -3.80 4.67
CA LEU A 142 6.45 -2.40 4.32
C LEU A 142 7.18 -1.65 5.44
N CYS A 143 6.81 -1.91 6.70
CA CYS A 143 7.51 -1.34 7.86
C CYS A 143 8.99 -1.78 7.91
N ASP A 144 9.27 -3.05 7.60
CA ASP A 144 10.65 -3.59 7.57
C ASP A 144 11.54 -2.93 6.51
N LEU A 145 10.95 -2.37 5.44
CA LEU A 145 11.71 -1.67 4.41
C LEU A 145 12.08 -0.23 4.80
N LEU A 146 11.44 0.35 5.82
CA LEU A 146 11.75 1.69 6.32
C LEU A 146 13.13 1.76 6.98
N THR A 147 13.65 0.62 7.45
CA THR A 147 14.98 0.55 8.08
C THR A 147 16.11 0.36 7.05
N MET A 148 15.81 0.38 5.75
CA MET A 148 16.81 0.19 4.70
C MET A 148 17.57 1.48 4.38
N MET A 149 18.71 1.37 3.69
CA MET A 149 19.52 2.54 3.30
C MET A 149 19.10 3.16 1.95
N ASP A 150 18.16 2.56 1.23
CA ASP A 150 17.75 3.03 -0.10
C ASP A 150 16.61 4.05 0.05
N ASN A 151 16.96 5.34 -0.02
CA ASN A 151 16.04 6.46 0.13
C ASN A 151 14.80 6.35 -0.77
N LYS A 152 14.93 5.76 -1.96
CA LYS A 152 13.79 5.62 -2.87
C LYS A 152 12.81 4.60 -2.34
N ILE A 153 13.30 3.50 -1.77
CA ILE A 153 12.46 2.44 -1.20
C ILE A 153 11.81 2.87 0.10
N ILE A 154 12.51 3.63 0.94
CA ILE A 154 11.90 4.23 2.14
C ILE A 154 10.70 5.11 1.73
N GLN A 155 10.88 5.99 0.74
CA GLN A 155 9.78 6.84 0.26
C GLN A 155 8.61 6.03 -0.30
N VAL A 156 8.88 5.01 -1.11
CA VAL A 156 7.84 4.13 -1.68
C VAL A 156 7.09 3.34 -0.59
N ALA A 157 7.79 2.89 0.45
CA ALA A 157 7.18 2.21 1.59
C ALA A 157 6.33 3.18 2.42
N LEU A 158 6.82 4.41 2.68
CA LEU A 158 6.04 5.46 3.35
C LEU A 158 4.77 5.82 2.56
N ASP A 159 4.85 5.93 1.23
CA ASP A 159 3.68 6.19 0.38
C ASP A 159 2.68 5.04 0.46
N GLY A 160 3.17 3.80 0.46
CA GLY A 160 2.35 2.61 0.64
C GLY A 160 1.60 2.61 1.97
N LEU A 161 2.30 2.92 3.06
CA LEU A 161 1.75 3.00 4.41
C LEU A 161 0.77 4.16 4.60
N ASP A 162 1.10 5.36 4.08
CA ASP A 162 0.18 6.52 4.13
C ASP A 162 -1.13 6.21 3.40
N ASN A 163 -1.09 5.58 2.23
CA ASN A 163 -2.31 5.18 1.51
C ASN A 163 -3.15 4.16 2.29
N ILE A 164 -2.51 3.21 2.98
CA ILE A 164 -3.21 2.27 3.87
C ILE A 164 -3.85 3.04 5.05
N LEU A 165 -3.10 3.91 5.72
CA LEU A 165 -3.57 4.70 6.86
C LEU A 165 -4.73 5.62 6.48
N LYS A 166 -4.73 6.20 5.27
CA LYS A 166 -5.87 6.98 4.73
C LYS A 166 -7.16 6.16 4.69
N ILE A 167 -7.11 4.93 4.19
CA ILE A 167 -8.28 4.05 4.17
C ILE A 167 -8.71 3.67 5.59
N GLY A 168 -7.75 3.43 6.48
CA GLY A 168 -8.05 3.17 7.89
C GLY A 168 -8.75 4.33 8.58
N GLU A 169 -8.42 5.57 8.22
CA GLU A 169 -9.09 6.76 8.75
C GLU A 169 -10.50 6.93 8.18
N ALA A 170 -10.69 6.61 6.91
CA ALA A 170 -12.02 6.56 6.30
C ALA A 170 -12.89 5.47 6.96
N ASP A 171 -12.32 4.29 7.25
CA ASP A 171 -13.00 3.19 7.92
C ASP A 171 -13.38 3.57 9.36
N LYS A 172 -12.48 4.21 10.11
CA LYS A 172 -12.75 4.78 11.43
C LYS A 172 -13.91 5.78 11.38
N THR A 173 -13.86 6.73 10.44
CA THR A 173 -14.91 7.74 10.29
C THR A 173 -16.27 7.12 9.99
N ALA A 174 -16.30 6.08 9.14
CA ALA A 174 -17.52 5.37 8.80
C ALA A 174 -18.10 4.52 9.96
N ALA A 175 -17.24 3.99 10.84
CA ALA A 175 -17.64 3.22 12.01
C ALA A 175 -18.24 4.07 13.14
N GLY A 176 -17.93 5.37 13.16
CA GLY A 176 -18.52 6.35 14.09
C GLY A 176 -17.72 6.59 15.37
N PRO A 177 -18.30 7.28 16.36
CA PRO A 177 -17.60 7.71 17.56
C PRO A 177 -17.02 6.54 18.37
N GLY A 178 -15.78 6.68 18.82
CA GLY A 178 -15.05 5.64 19.57
C GLY A 178 -14.37 4.58 18.70
N ALA A 179 -14.56 4.61 17.38
CA ALA A 179 -13.78 3.79 16.47
C ALA A 179 -12.32 4.28 16.40
N VAL A 180 -11.42 3.34 16.11
CA VAL A 180 -9.99 3.59 15.95
C VAL A 180 -9.55 3.20 14.54
N ASN A 181 -8.45 3.80 14.09
CA ASN A 181 -7.84 3.42 12.83
C ASN A 181 -7.11 2.09 13.03
N GLN A 182 -7.77 0.99 12.66
CA GLN A 182 -7.24 -0.37 12.83
C GLN A 182 -5.88 -0.55 12.14
N TYR A 183 -5.64 0.13 11.02
CA TYR A 183 -4.37 0.01 10.31
C TYR A 183 -3.24 0.78 11.00
N ALA A 184 -3.54 1.86 11.72
CA ALA A 184 -2.56 2.51 12.59
C ALA A 184 -2.09 1.56 13.70
N GLN A 185 -3.01 0.80 14.32
CA GLN A 185 -2.66 -0.23 15.30
C GLN A 185 -1.76 -1.32 14.70
N TYR A 186 -2.08 -1.81 13.49
CA TYR A 186 -1.24 -2.79 12.81
C TYR A 186 0.16 -2.26 12.47
N VAL A 187 0.28 -0.97 12.12
CA VAL A 187 1.58 -0.31 11.90
C VAL A 187 2.37 -0.19 13.21
N GLU A 188 1.70 0.12 14.32
CA GLU A 188 2.32 0.17 15.65
C GLU A 188 2.82 -1.20 16.11
N GLU A 189 1.97 -2.23 16.05
CA GLU A 189 2.32 -3.62 16.37
C GLU A 189 3.47 -4.16 15.51
N ALA A 190 3.57 -3.68 14.27
CA ALA A 190 4.66 -4.02 13.36
C ALA A 190 5.99 -3.31 13.68
N GLY A 191 6.02 -2.39 14.65
CA GLY A 191 7.18 -1.52 14.94
C GLY A 191 7.36 -0.38 13.92
N GLY A 192 6.39 -0.19 13.03
CA GLY A 192 6.41 0.83 11.98
C GLY A 192 6.34 2.23 12.55
N MET A 193 5.49 2.49 13.55
CA MET A 193 5.34 3.81 14.18
C MET A 193 6.69 4.35 14.70
N ILE A 194 7.42 3.53 15.47
CA ILE A 194 8.74 3.90 16.01
C ILE A 194 9.73 4.20 14.87
N THR A 195 9.69 3.38 13.80
CA THR A 195 10.59 3.57 12.66
C THR A 195 10.26 4.86 11.91
N ILE A 196 8.97 5.17 11.70
CA ILE A 196 8.50 6.41 11.06
C ILE A 196 8.88 7.63 11.91
N HIS A 197 8.71 7.58 13.23
CA HIS A 197 9.17 8.63 14.14
C HIS A 197 10.68 8.90 13.97
N ASN A 198 11.51 7.85 13.94
CA ASN A 198 12.96 8.02 13.74
C ASN A 198 13.31 8.63 12.37
N LEU A 199 12.50 8.39 11.33
CA LEU A 199 12.69 9.00 10.01
C LEU A 199 12.42 10.52 9.99
N GLN A 200 11.83 11.09 11.05
CA GLN A 200 11.75 12.56 11.21
C GLN A 200 13.13 13.22 11.46
N GLN A 201 14.19 12.44 11.65
CA GLN A 201 15.57 12.94 11.75
C GLN A 201 16.40 12.62 10.50
N HIS A 202 15.76 12.11 9.44
CA HIS A 202 16.46 11.66 8.25
C HIS A 202 17.01 12.83 7.42
N GLU A 203 18.23 12.70 6.90
CA GLU A 203 18.91 13.77 6.13
C GLU A 203 18.18 14.13 4.82
N ASN A 204 17.49 13.16 4.23
CA ASN A 204 16.64 13.39 3.06
C ASN A 204 15.34 14.10 3.47
N LEU A 205 15.17 15.33 2.96
CA LEU A 205 14.04 16.20 3.28
C LEU A 205 12.68 15.61 2.90
N ASP A 206 12.57 14.82 1.83
CA ASP A 206 11.30 14.23 1.40
C ASP A 206 10.87 13.10 2.34
N ILE A 207 11.82 12.28 2.78
CA ILE A 207 11.59 11.26 3.81
C ILE A 207 11.15 11.92 5.12
N TYR A 208 11.88 12.93 5.58
CA TYR A 208 11.52 13.71 6.75
C TYR A 208 10.08 14.23 6.68
N LYS A 209 9.73 14.93 5.59
CA LYS A 209 8.39 15.50 5.42
C LYS A 209 7.30 14.44 5.41
N LYS A 210 7.50 13.34 4.70
CA LYS A 210 6.54 12.23 4.65
C LYS A 210 6.35 11.61 6.04
N ALA A 211 7.44 11.32 6.74
CA ALA A 211 7.40 10.77 8.08
C ALA A 211 6.70 11.71 9.07
N PHE A 212 7.03 13.02 9.01
CA PHE A 212 6.38 14.04 9.83
C PHE A 212 4.87 14.07 9.61
N ASN A 213 4.43 14.16 8.35
CA ASN A 213 3.01 14.19 8.01
C ASN A 213 2.25 12.93 8.44
N ILE A 214 2.90 11.76 8.38
CA ILE A 214 2.29 10.50 8.82
C ILE A 214 2.13 10.49 10.35
N MET A 215 3.16 10.91 11.10
CA MET A 215 3.10 10.99 12.56
C MET A 215 2.03 11.98 13.01
N ASP A 216 2.10 13.22 12.53
CA ASP A 216 1.16 14.30 12.86
C ASP A 216 -0.31 13.90 12.61
N LYS A 217 -0.56 13.22 11.49
CA LYS A 217 -1.93 12.91 11.07
C LYS A 217 -2.53 11.66 11.70
N TYR A 218 -1.74 10.60 11.89
CA TYR A 218 -2.26 9.28 12.28
C TYR A 218 -1.80 8.81 13.66
N PHE A 219 -0.78 9.45 14.23
CA PHE A 219 -0.20 9.16 15.53
C PHE A 219 0.02 10.44 16.35
N PRO A 220 -1.02 11.29 16.54
CA PRO A 220 -0.89 12.51 17.34
C PRO A 220 -0.61 12.15 18.80
N ASP A 221 0.13 13.03 19.49
CA ASP A 221 0.38 12.86 20.92
C ASP A 221 -0.94 12.98 21.72
N GLU A 222 -1.03 12.33 22.88
CA GLU A 222 -2.23 12.37 23.74
C GLU A 222 -2.63 13.81 24.12
N GLU A 223 -1.65 14.72 24.25
CA GLU A 223 -1.89 16.14 24.54
C GLU A 223 -2.58 16.88 23.37
N ASP A 224 -2.31 16.50 22.13
CA ASP A 224 -2.95 17.08 20.93
C ASP A 224 -4.40 16.61 20.79
N LEU A 225 -4.69 15.38 21.22
CA LEU A 225 -6.06 14.84 21.28
C LEU A 225 -6.91 15.59 22.30
N ASP A 226 -6.37 15.86 23.49
CA ASP A 226 -7.05 16.64 24.53
C ASP A 226 -7.31 18.09 24.10
N ALA A 227 -6.37 18.72 23.40
CA ALA A 227 -6.54 20.07 22.85
C ALA A 227 -7.63 20.14 21.77
N ALA A 228 -7.75 19.12 20.92
CA ALA A 228 -8.79 19.03 19.90
C ALA A 228 -10.20 18.83 20.49
N ILE A 229 -10.31 18.10 21.59
CA ILE A 229 -11.58 17.88 22.32
C ILE A 229 -11.97 19.14 23.12
N ALA A 230 -10.99 19.91 23.60
CA ALA A 230 -11.20 21.13 24.38
C ALA A 230 -11.45 22.40 23.55
N ALA A 231 -11.43 22.32 22.22
CA ALA A 231 -11.67 23.49 21.37
C ALA A 231 -13.11 24.03 21.57
N PRO A 232 -13.28 25.30 22.00
CA PRO A 232 -14.59 25.84 22.29
C PRO A 232 -15.42 25.96 21.01
N THR A 233 -16.62 25.37 21.00
CA THR A 233 -17.55 25.49 19.89
C THR A 233 -18.27 26.83 19.97
N VAL A 234 -18.30 27.60 18.88
CA VAL A 234 -19.08 28.85 18.81
C VAL A 234 -20.52 28.53 18.40
N ASP A 235 -21.48 29.00 19.17
CA ASP A 235 -22.90 28.88 18.81
C ASP A 235 -23.27 29.85 17.68
N ALA A 236 -24.50 29.73 17.15
CA ALA A 236 -24.99 30.58 16.06
C ALA A 236 -25.10 32.08 16.43
N SER A 237 -24.93 32.44 17.71
CA SER A 237 -24.85 33.82 18.20
C SER A 237 -23.41 34.32 18.40
N GLY A 238 -22.40 33.49 18.10
CA GLY A 238 -20.99 33.84 18.25
C GLY A 238 -20.49 33.78 19.70
N ALA A 239 -21.23 33.14 20.61
CA ALA A 239 -20.77 32.89 21.98
C ALA A 239 -19.97 31.58 22.05
N PHE A 240 -18.84 31.61 22.77
CA PHE A 240 -18.03 30.42 23.03
C PHE A 240 -18.75 29.50 24.01
N GLN A 241 -19.05 28.27 23.59
CA GLN A 241 -19.63 27.22 24.40
C GLN A 241 -18.51 26.25 24.80
N PHE A 242 -18.23 26.18 26.11
CA PHE A 242 -17.31 25.20 26.67
C PHE A 242 -18.12 23.93 27.00
N SER A 243 -17.63 22.76 26.59
CA SER A 243 -18.18 21.48 27.04
C SER A 243 -17.93 21.35 28.54
N ASP A 244 -18.99 21.09 29.31
CA ASP A 244 -18.92 20.87 30.75
C ASP A 244 -18.08 19.61 31.04
N ALA A 245 -16.77 19.78 31.16
CA ALA A 245 -15.96 18.88 31.96
C ALA A 245 -16.47 19.00 33.39
N SER A 246 -17.12 17.94 33.89
CA SER A 246 -17.75 17.86 35.20
C SER A 246 -16.85 18.42 36.31
N VAL A 247 -17.10 19.66 36.70
CA VAL A 247 -16.45 20.30 37.84
C VAL A 247 -16.98 19.61 39.10
N PRO A 248 -16.13 19.00 39.96
CA PRO A 248 -16.60 18.49 41.24
C PRO A 248 -17.18 19.66 42.04
N GLN A 249 -18.48 19.60 42.36
CA GLN A 249 -19.15 20.56 43.24
C GLN A 249 -18.59 20.46 44.67
N GLY A 250 -17.44 21.08 44.91
CA GLY A 250 -16.87 21.33 46.23
C GLY A 250 -17.04 22.80 46.58
N GLY A 251 -18.17 23.16 47.17
CA GLY A 251 -18.45 24.52 47.62
C GLY A 251 -17.52 24.97 48.75
N PHE A 252 -16.77 26.06 48.54
CA PHE A 252 -16.07 26.77 49.60
C PHE A 252 -17.00 27.82 50.21
N SER A 253 -17.36 27.65 51.49
CA SER A 253 -18.13 28.61 52.27
C SER A 253 -17.18 29.42 53.15
N PHE A 254 -17.03 30.72 52.88
CA PHE A 254 -16.35 31.64 53.80
C PHE A 254 -17.38 32.21 54.78
N GLY A 255 -17.27 31.82 56.04
CA GLY A 255 -18.03 32.40 57.14
C GLY A 255 -17.42 33.73 57.59
N ASN A 256 -18.29 34.72 57.83
CA ASN A 256 -17.99 36.04 58.40
C ASN A 256 -17.33 35.96 59.78
#